data_AF-A0A1N7AB67-F1
#
_entry.id   AF-A0A1N7AB67-F1
#
_cell.length_a   1.000
_cell.length_b   1.000
_cell.length_c   1.000
_cell.angle_alpha   90.00
_cell.angle_beta   90.00
_cell.angle_gamma   90.00
#
_symmetry.space_group_name_H-M   'P 1'
#
loop_
_entity.id
_entity.type
_entity.pdbx_description
1 polymer ?
#
loop_
_entity_poly.entity_id
_entity_poly.type
_entity_poly.pdbx_seq_one_letter_code
_entity_poly.pdbx_strand_id
1 'polypeptide(L)' 'MELSPEEYGAYWRASLHVAAGVIIIYLGYQVVSPLLEYSNVGAVGIGIFIFVSLVVAGSFIAMLGVARTVRTAVDAEMRG' A
#
# COMPACT_ATOMS: atom_id res chain seq x y z
N MET A 1 5.10 18.61 19.97
CA MET A 1 5.58 19.21 18.71
C MET A 1 4.39 19.81 18.00
N GLU A 2 4.38 21.12 17.83
CA GLU A 2 3.45 21.74 16.88
C GLU A 2 4.02 21.49 15.48
N LEU A 3 3.30 20.70 14.68
CA LEU A 3 3.69 20.43 13.30
C LEU A 3 3.42 21.68 12.44
N SER A 4 4.38 22.02 11.59
CA SER A 4 4.21 23.06 10.58
C SER A 4 3.17 22.65 9.52
N PRO A 5 2.54 23.62 8.82
CA PRO A 5 1.61 23.32 7.73
C PRO A 5 2.22 22.44 6.63
N GLU A 6 3.53 22.58 6.39
CA GLU A 6 4.26 21.80 5.39
C GLU A 6 4.37 20.32 5.80
N GLU A 7 4.63 20.05 7.08
CA GLU A 7 4.71 18.69 7.64
C GLU A 7 3.33 18.02 7.63
N TYR A 8 2.27 18.74 7.96
CA TYR A 8 0.90 18.26 7.78
C TYR A 8 0.61 17.87 6.31
N GLY A 9 1.03 18.72 5.36
CA GLY A 9 0.91 18.41 3.95
C GLY A 9 1.73 17.19 3.52
N ALA A 10 2.90 16.96 4.13
CA ALA A 10 3.73 15.79 3.89
C ALA A 10 3.05 14.50 4.38
N TYR A 11 2.49 14.51 5.59
CA TYR A 11 1.70 13.38 6.10
C TYR A 11 0.48 13.08 5.24
N TRP A 12 -0.22 14.10 4.75
CA TRP A 12 -1.34 13.91 3.82
C TRP A 12 -0.91 13.21 2.53
N ARG A 13 0.21 13.64 1.92
CA ARG A 13 0.70 12.96 0.70
C ARG A 13 1.19 11.54 0.99
N ALA A 14 1.75 11.30 2.16
CA ALA A 14 2.18 9.97 2.58
C ALA A 14 0.98 9.02 2.78
N SER A 15 -0.11 9.48 3.38
CA SER A 15 -1.33 8.68 3.58
C SER A 15 -1.96 8.24 2.26
N LEU A 16 -1.87 9.05 1.20
CA LEU A 16 -2.32 8.66 -0.14
C LEU A 16 -1.57 7.43 -0.68
N HIS A 17 -0.29 7.27 -0.36
CA HIS A 17 0.48 6.08 -0.77
C HIS A 17 0.03 4.85 0.01
N VAL A 18 -0.20 4.99 1.33
CA VAL A 18 -0.77 3.92 2.15
C VAL A 18 -2.13 3.48 1.61
N ALA A 19 -3.02 4.43 1.37
CA ALA A 19 -4.35 4.17 0.82
C ALA A 19 -4.28 3.50 -0.55
N ALA A 20 -3.42 3.99 -1.46
CA ALA A 20 -3.24 3.40 -2.78
C ALA A 20 -2.78 1.93 -2.70
N GLY A 21 -1.81 1.62 -1.82
CA GLY A 21 -1.36 0.25 -1.59
C GLY A 21 -2.48 -0.66 -1.11
N VAL A 22 -3.27 -0.22 -0.13
CA VAL A 22 -4.42 -0.97 0.39
C VAL A 22 -5.49 -1.20 -0.68
N ILE A 23 -5.81 -0.16 -1.46
CA ILE A 23 -6.80 -0.24 -2.55
C ILE A 23 -6.35 -1.24 -3.62
N ILE A 24 -5.07 -1.25 -4.00
CA ILE A 24 -4.52 -2.20 -4.98
C ILE A 24 -4.74 -3.64 -4.50
N ILE A 25 -4.48 -3.92 -3.22
CA ILE A 25 -4.68 -5.26 -2.65
C ILE A 25 -6.16 -5.64 -2.66
N TYR A 26 -7.02 -4.74 -2.19
CA TYR A 26 -8.46 -4.97 -2.13
C TYR A 26 -9.06 -5.23 -3.52
N LEU A 27 -8.77 -4.36 -4.49
CA LEU A 27 -9.24 -4.53 -5.86
C LEU A 27 -8.61 -5.75 -6.53
N GLY A 28 -7.34 -6.03 -6.25
CA GLY A 28 -6.65 -7.23 -6.71
C GLY A 28 -7.34 -8.51 -6.26
N TYR A 29 -7.78 -8.57 -5.00
CA TYR A 29 -8.59 -9.68 -4.51
C TYR A 29 -9.91 -9.82 -5.28
N GLN A 30 -10.64 -8.72 -5.49
CA GLN A 30 -11.91 -8.73 -6.22
C GLN A 30 -11.75 -9.18 -7.68
N VAL A 31 -10.64 -8.81 -8.33
CA VAL A 31 -10.35 -9.22 -9.71
C VAL A 31 -9.96 -10.69 -9.80
N VAL A 32 -9.22 -11.20 -8.82
CA VAL A 32 -8.74 -12.59 -8.82
C VAL A 32 -9.78 -13.57 -8.30
N SER A 33 -10.72 -13.15 -7.44
CA SER A 33 -11.67 -14.06 -6.80
C SER A 33 -12.39 -15.02 -7.77
N PRO A 34 -12.83 -14.62 -8.99
CA PRO A 34 -13.49 -15.56 -9.90
C PRO A 34 -12.53 -16.64 -10.41
N LEU A 35 -11.22 -16.36 -10.50
CA LEU A 35 -10.21 -17.34 -10.94
C LEU A 35 -10.03 -18.47 -9.91
N LEU A 36 -10.34 -18.20 -8.64
CA LEU A 36 -10.23 -19.16 -7.54
C LEU A 36 -11.45 -20.09 -7.46
N GLU A 37 -12.56 -19.75 -8.14
CA GLU A 37 -13.79 -20.55 -8.16
C GLU A 37 -13.76 -21.67 -9.21
N TYR A 38 -12.79 -21.64 -10.13
CA TYR A 38 -12.64 -22.70 -11.13
C TYR A 38 -12.12 -24.00 -10.52
N SER A 39 -12.62 -25.14 -11.01
CA SER A 39 -12.09 -26.47 -10.69
C SER A 39 -10.76 -26.79 -11.39
N ASN A 40 -10.31 -25.92 -12.31
CA ASN A 40 -9.06 -26.10 -13.05
C ASN A 40 -7.87 -25.51 -12.27
N VAL A 41 -6.94 -26.39 -11.90
CA VAL A 41 -5.70 -26.06 -11.18
C VAL A 41 -4.88 -24.96 -11.85
N GLY A 42 -4.84 -24.91 -13.19
CA GLY A 42 -4.11 -23.88 -13.93
C GLY A 42 -4.71 -22.48 -13.74
N ALA A 43 -6.03 -22.36 -13.76
CA ALA A 43 -6.73 -21.09 -13.54
C ALA A 43 -6.52 -20.59 -12.10
N VAL A 44 -6.67 -21.50 -11.13
CA VAL A 44 -6.41 -21.21 -9.71
C VAL A 44 -4.97 -20.78 -9.49
N GLY A 45 -4.00 -21.47 -10.11
CA GLY A 45 -2.58 -21.15 -10.01
C GLY A 45 -2.24 -19.75 -10.56
N ILE A 46 -2.80 -19.38 -11.72
CA ILE A 46 -2.66 -18.02 -12.28
C ILE A 46 -3.29 -16.99 -11.34
N GLY A 47 -4.48 -17.27 -10.81
CA GLY A 47 -5.14 -16.39 -9.84
C GLY A 47 -4.25 -16.11 -8.63
N ILE A 48 -3.74 -17.17 -7.98
CA ILE A 48 -2.84 -17.06 -6.83
C ILE A 48 -1.60 -16.24 -7.19
N PHE A 49 -0.95 -16.52 -8.31
CA PHE A 49 0.24 -15.79 -8.75
C PHE A 49 -0.02 -14.29 -8.92
N ILE A 50 -1.10 -13.93 -9.61
CA ILE A 50 -1.50 -12.53 -9.81
C ILE A 50 -1.79 -11.87 -8.46
N PHE A 51 -2.56 -12.52 -7.59
CA PHE A 51 -2.92 -11.95 -6.30
C PHE A 51 -1.69 -11.72 -5.42
N VAL A 52 -0.78 -12.70 -5.32
CA VAL A 52 0.48 -12.54 -4.57
C VAL A 52 1.31 -11.39 -5.12
N SER A 53 1.40 -11.27 -6.45
CA SER A 53 2.12 -10.16 -7.10
C SER A 53 1.52 -8.79 -6.74
N LEU A 54 0.18 -8.69 -6.73
CA LEU A 54 -0.52 -7.46 -6.34
C LEU A 54 -0.38 -7.17 -4.84
N VAL A 55 -0.37 -8.19 -3.98
CA VAL A 55 -0.10 -8.04 -2.55
C VAL A 55 1.30 -7.48 -2.31
N VAL A 56 2.30 -8.01 -3.00
CA VAL A 56 3.69 -7.51 -2.91
C VAL A 56 3.77 -6.06 -3.40
N ALA A 57 3.21 -5.76 -4.56
CA ALA A 57 3.22 -4.41 -5.12
C ALA A 57 2.48 -3.39 -4.24
N GLY A 58 1.28 -3.74 -3.78
CA GLY A 58 0.48 -2.89 -2.89
C GLY A 58 1.16 -2.66 -1.54
N SER A 59 1.76 -3.70 -0.94
CA SER A 59 2.51 -3.59 0.31
C SER A 59 3.73 -2.69 0.15
N PHE A 60 4.46 -2.81 -0.95
CA PHE A 60 5.60 -1.94 -1.24
C PHE A 60 5.17 -0.46 -1.32
N ILE A 61 4.10 -0.16 -2.05
CA ILE A 61 3.55 1.20 -2.18
C ILE A 61 3.11 1.74 -0.81
N ALA A 62 2.43 0.91 -0.01
CA ALA A 62 2.02 1.31 1.33
C ALA A 62 3.23 1.61 2.22
N MET A 63 4.27 0.79 2.17
CA MET A 63 5.51 1.00 2.91
C MET A 63 6.27 2.25 2.48
N LEU A 64 6.18 2.69 1.22
CA LEU A 64 6.71 3.99 0.81
C LEU A 64 5.98 5.15 1.51
N GLY A 65 4.67 5.03 1.70
CA GLY A 65 3.89 5.98 2.51
C GLY A 65 4.38 5.99 3.97
N VAL A 66 4.50 4.82 4.59
CA VAL A 66 5.00 4.69 5.97
C VAL A 66 6.41 5.28 6.11
N ALA A 67 7.33 4.95 5.21
CA ALA A 67 8.70 5.45 5.25
C ALA A 67 8.76 6.98 5.16
N ARG A 68 7.88 7.60 4.35
CA ARG A 68 7.78 9.07 4.25
C ARG A 68 7.26 9.67 5.54
N THR A 69 6.22 9.09 6.14
CA THR A 69 5.70 9.50 7.45
C THR A 69 6.79 9.44 8.52
N VAL A 70 7.53 8.32 8.61
CA VAL A 70 8.64 8.16 9.57
C VAL A 70 9.72 9.22 9.34
N ARG A 71 10.11 9.45 8.08
CA ARG A 71 11.07 10.50 7.76
C ARG A 71 10.59 11.89 8.20
N THR A 72 9.34 12.24 7.92
CA THR A 72 8.77 13.53 8.36
C THR A 72 8.75 13.66 9.88
N ALA A 73 8.44 12.58 10.61
CA ALA A 73 8.45 12.58 12.06
C ALA A 73 9.87 12.79 12.62
N VAL A 74 10.84 12.05 12.09
CA VAL A 74 12.25 12.16 12.50
C VAL A 74 12.82 13.55 12.17
N ASP A 75 12.53 14.09 10.98
CA ASP A 75 12.97 15.42 10.58
C ASP A 75 12.39 16.51 11.49
N ALA A 76 11.13 16.36 11.94
CA ALA A 76 10.51 17.27 12.90
C ALA A 76 11.13 17.14 14.31
N GLU A 77 11.48 15.93 14.72
CA GLU A 77 12.12 15.66 16.01
C GLU A 77 13.53 16.25 16.11
N MET A 78 14.34 16.13 15.06
CA MET A 78 15.71 16.69 15.04
C MET A 78 15.76 18.22 15.04
N ARG A 79 14.64 18.91 14.80
CA ARG A 79 14.55 20.39 14.78
C ARG A 79 14.13 20.99 16.12
N GLY A 80 13.52 20.20 17.00
CA GLY A 80 13.09 20.62 18.35
C GLY A 80 14.19 20.46 19.38
#